data_AF-A0A542ARC4-F1
#
_entry.id   AF-A0A542ARC4-F1
#
_cell.length_a   1.000
_cell.length_b   1.000
_cell.length_c   1.000
_cell.angle_alpha   90.00
_cell.angle_beta   90.00
_cell.angle_gamma   90.00
#
_symmetry.space_group_name_H-M   'P 1'
#
loop_
_entity.id
_entity.type
_entity.pdbx_description
1 polymer ?
#
loop_
_entity_poly.entity_id
_entity_poly.type
_entity_poly.pdbx_seq_one_letter_code
_entity_poly.pdbx_strand_id
1 'polypeptide(L)'
;MTLRKLFFICFSALFVLTAGCSAPNGVNTVGSGPVSGVSSPESLVSAQSIVSEPAPGNPAGISSAPGISSRKEEGGEWVAYDTNKDSYKLHIKKADGTEDKVLVDDPVLAPCVAGEWVYFLSDLGTIEKVKLDGSQRTKVCGTDAIENLNGNMSITAAYQNGFILYTTQQCHEVGNNSSYPVHYYQLDPDTNQITEVKDQ
;
A
#
# COMPACT_ATOMS: atom_id res chain seq x y z
N MET A 1 -10.39 -20.16 42.68
CA MET A 1 -10.36 -21.60 42.29
C MET A 1 -9.93 -21.70 40.84
N THR A 2 -8.67 -22.05 40.64
CA THR A 2 -8.04 -22.30 39.34
C THR A 2 -8.38 -23.71 38.87
N LEU A 3 -8.80 -23.88 37.61
CA LEU A 3 -8.66 -25.18 36.95
C LEU A 3 -8.11 -25.01 35.53
N ARG A 4 -6.81 -25.32 35.43
CA ARG A 4 -6.04 -25.60 34.22
C ARG A 4 -6.32 -27.04 33.75
N LYS A 5 -6.21 -27.28 32.43
CA LYS A 5 -5.76 -28.50 31.69
C LYS A 5 -6.17 -28.25 30.22
N LEU A 6 -5.32 -27.86 29.27
CA LEU A 6 -4.12 -28.49 28.67
C LEU A 6 -4.33 -29.96 28.25
N PHE A 7 -4.46 -30.20 26.94
CA PHE A 7 -3.95 -31.41 26.30
C PHE A 7 -3.36 -31.08 24.92
N PHE A 8 -2.07 -31.38 24.80
CA PHE A 8 -1.24 -31.48 23.61
C PHE A 8 -1.67 -32.66 22.74
N ILE A 9 -1.67 -32.51 21.42
CA ILE A 9 -1.32 -33.61 20.50
C ILE A 9 -0.42 -33.02 19.39
N CYS A 10 0.89 -33.24 19.52
CA CYS A 10 1.80 -33.29 18.40
C CYS A 10 1.69 -34.66 17.74
N PHE A 11 1.57 -34.72 16.42
CA PHE A 11 2.06 -35.88 15.67
C PHE A 11 2.83 -35.40 14.45
N SER A 12 4.15 -35.44 14.62
CA SER A 12 5.16 -35.43 13.58
C SER A 12 5.00 -36.64 12.66
N ALA A 13 5.15 -36.43 11.35
CA ALA A 13 5.70 -37.45 10.46
C ALA A 13 6.52 -36.77 9.36
N LEU A 14 7.81 -36.71 9.65
CA LEU A 14 8.92 -36.48 8.75
C LEU A 14 8.96 -37.63 7.73
N PHE A 15 9.02 -37.32 6.43
CA PHE A 15 9.49 -38.27 5.42
C PHE A 15 10.74 -37.70 4.77
N VAL A 16 11.88 -38.27 5.11
CA VAL A 16 13.19 -38.05 4.47
C VAL A 16 13.65 -39.41 3.93
N LEU A 17 14.21 -39.40 2.73
CA LEU A 17 15.47 -40.04 2.28
C LEU A 17 15.39 -40.26 0.75
N THR A 18 16.18 -39.51 -0.04
CA THR A 18 17.50 -39.90 -0.66
C THR A 18 17.38 -41.01 -1.71
N ALA A 19 18.13 -41.10 -2.82
CA ALA A 19 19.38 -40.52 -3.30
C ALA A 19 19.42 -40.72 -4.84
N GLY A 20 20.41 -40.12 -5.52
CA GLY A 20 20.86 -40.66 -6.81
C GLY A 20 21.64 -39.71 -7.70
N CYS A 21 22.90 -39.43 -7.37
CA CYS A 21 23.86 -38.87 -8.31
C CYS A 21 24.28 -39.91 -9.36
N SER A 22 24.50 -39.48 -10.61
CA SER A 22 25.54 -40.03 -11.50
C SER A 22 25.87 -39.06 -12.64
N ALA A 23 27.14 -38.65 -12.70
CA ALA A 23 27.83 -38.24 -13.92
C ALA A 23 28.68 -39.44 -14.42
N PRO A 24 29.20 -39.47 -15.67
CA PRO A 24 30.49 -38.81 -15.89
C PRO A 24 30.85 -38.35 -17.34
N ASN A 25 31.95 -37.59 -17.38
CA ASN A 25 32.98 -37.47 -18.44
C ASN A 25 32.81 -36.53 -19.65
N GLY A 26 33.67 -35.51 -19.65
CA GLY A 26 34.12 -34.73 -20.79
C GLY A 26 35.34 -33.89 -20.42
N VAL A 27 36.53 -34.50 -20.50
CA VAL A 27 37.85 -33.89 -20.30
C VAL A 27 38.15 -32.87 -21.41
N ASN A 28 38.75 -31.73 -21.05
CA ASN A 28 40.00 -31.23 -21.66
C ASN A 28 40.65 -30.14 -20.78
N THR A 29 41.88 -30.45 -20.38
CA THR A 29 42.94 -29.66 -19.74
C THR A 29 43.30 -28.39 -20.54
N VAL A 30 43.72 -27.27 -19.95
CA VAL A 30 45.09 -26.84 -19.56
C VAL A 30 44.91 -25.38 -19.06
N GLY A 31 45.56 -24.78 -18.06
CA GLY A 31 46.66 -25.12 -17.15
C GLY A 31 47.12 -23.81 -16.45
N SER A 32 47.70 -23.97 -15.25
CA SER A 32 48.64 -23.03 -14.56
C SER A 32 48.07 -21.68 -14.08
N GLY A 33 48.18 -21.21 -12.83
CA GLY A 33 48.92 -21.54 -11.61
C GLY A 33 48.87 -20.27 -10.71
N PRO A 34 49.03 -20.36 -9.36
CA PRO A 34 48.61 -19.31 -8.42
C PRO A 34 49.77 -18.43 -7.90
N VAL A 35 49.46 -17.25 -7.35
CA VAL A 35 50.36 -16.54 -6.42
C VAL A 35 49.58 -15.89 -5.27
N SER A 36 50.10 -16.13 -4.07
CA SER A 36 49.57 -15.79 -2.75
C SER A 36 50.02 -14.41 -2.25
N GLY A 37 49.18 -13.79 -1.41
CA GLY A 37 49.49 -13.07 -0.17
C GLY A 37 50.44 -11.85 -0.16
N VAL A 38 50.05 -10.77 0.53
CA VAL A 38 50.54 -10.40 1.89
C VAL A 38 50.23 -8.93 2.27
N SER A 39 49.81 -8.75 3.54
CA SER A 39 49.99 -7.62 4.49
C SER A 39 49.66 -6.14 4.17
N SER A 40 48.80 -5.58 5.05
CA SER A 40 48.71 -4.25 5.71
C SER A 40 50.08 -3.55 5.99
N PRO A 41 50.20 -2.23 6.39
CA PRO A 41 49.30 -1.49 7.30
C PRO A 41 49.11 0.06 7.15
N GLU A 42 48.07 0.52 7.87
CA GLU A 42 47.78 1.75 8.64
C GLU A 42 48.32 3.18 8.35
N SER A 43 47.42 4.13 8.70
CA SER A 43 47.60 5.46 9.36
C SER A 43 47.81 6.69 8.44
N LEU A 44 47.32 7.92 8.69
CA LEU A 44 47.07 8.72 9.91
C LEU A 44 46.03 9.88 9.69
N VAL A 45 45.25 10.16 10.77
CA VAL A 45 45.01 11.49 11.44
C VAL A 45 44.37 12.66 10.68
N SER A 46 43.22 13.18 11.16
CA SER A 46 43.19 14.34 12.08
C SER A 46 41.77 14.70 12.56
N ALA A 47 41.61 14.75 13.88
CA ALA A 47 40.49 15.34 14.63
C ALA A 47 40.53 16.88 14.60
N GLN A 48 39.40 17.56 14.89
CA GLN A 48 39.13 18.60 15.95
C GLN A 48 37.60 18.89 15.91
N SER A 49 36.75 18.48 16.86
CA SER A 49 36.38 19.08 18.17
C SER A 49 36.04 20.57 18.16
N ILE A 50 34.77 20.96 18.41
CA ILE A 50 34.38 21.96 19.43
C ILE A 50 33.03 21.55 20.04
N VAL A 51 33.05 21.24 21.33
CA VAL A 51 31.92 21.26 22.27
C VAL A 51 31.85 22.66 22.85
N SER A 52 30.65 23.24 22.99
CA SER A 52 30.40 24.36 23.89
C SER A 52 29.11 24.11 24.68
N GLU A 53 29.25 23.94 25.99
CA GLU A 53 28.16 24.01 26.98
C GLU A 53 27.98 25.46 27.51
N PRO A 54 26.86 25.78 28.21
CA PRO A 54 26.24 27.11 28.24
C PRO A 54 26.62 27.97 29.46
N ALA A 55 26.28 29.25 29.41
CA ALA A 55 26.30 30.15 30.58
C ALA A 55 25.04 31.06 30.65
N PRO A 56 24.64 31.52 31.85
CA PRO A 56 23.24 31.79 32.22
C PRO A 56 22.89 33.28 32.27
N GLY A 57 21.60 33.63 32.09
CA GLY A 57 21.14 35.00 32.41
C GLY A 57 19.80 35.48 31.85
N ASN A 58 18.69 34.97 32.42
CA ASN A 58 17.43 35.68 32.76
C ASN A 58 16.52 36.30 31.66
N PRO A 59 15.23 36.64 31.96
CA PRO A 59 14.09 35.98 31.31
C PRO A 59 13.08 36.95 30.65
N ALA A 60 11.95 36.38 30.18
CA ALA A 60 10.68 37.00 29.78
C ALA A 60 10.42 37.10 28.27
N GLY A 61 9.43 36.34 27.81
CA GLY A 61 8.83 36.50 26.48
C GLY A 61 8.36 35.21 25.81
N ILE A 62 7.70 34.28 26.50
CA ILE A 62 6.98 33.19 25.82
C ILE A 62 5.68 33.72 25.24
N SER A 63 5.71 34.15 23.98
CA SER A 63 4.53 34.20 23.12
C SER A 63 4.49 32.91 22.31
N SER A 64 3.83 31.89 22.83
CA SER A 64 3.53 30.67 22.08
C SER A 64 2.37 30.95 21.13
N ALA A 65 2.66 31.34 19.89
CA ALA A 65 1.75 31.08 18.78
C ALA A 65 2.14 29.71 18.19
N PRO A 66 1.21 28.76 17.99
CA PRO A 66 1.54 27.56 17.27
C PRO A 66 1.73 27.96 15.80
N GLY A 67 2.98 28.00 15.36
CA GLY A 67 3.30 28.01 13.95
C GLY A 67 2.70 26.74 13.35
N ILE A 68 1.64 26.89 12.55
CA ILE A 68 1.21 25.87 11.60
C ILE A 68 2.37 25.73 10.63
N SER A 69 3.31 24.86 10.97
CA SER A 69 4.34 24.42 10.06
C SER A 69 3.62 23.53 9.06
N SER A 70 3.11 24.13 7.98
CA SER A 70 2.71 23.42 6.78
C SER A 70 3.95 22.70 6.27
N ARG A 71 4.18 21.47 6.77
CA ARG A 71 5.13 20.54 6.19
C ARG A 71 4.61 20.31 4.77
N LYS A 72 5.28 20.95 3.80
CA LYS A 72 5.12 20.62 2.40
C LYS A 72 5.44 19.13 2.31
N GLU A 73 4.44 18.30 2.01
CA GLU A 73 4.69 16.89 1.77
C GLU A 73 5.64 16.80 0.57
N GLU A 74 6.88 16.40 0.84
CA GLU A 74 7.83 16.01 -0.20
C GLU A 74 7.36 14.67 -0.77
N GLY A 75 6.39 14.74 -1.66
CA GLY A 75 5.81 13.59 -2.35
C GLY A 75 4.78 14.13 -3.31
N GLY A 76 4.98 13.95 -4.61
CA GLY A 76 3.95 14.27 -5.60
C GLY A 76 2.64 13.52 -5.30
N GLU A 77 1.53 14.01 -5.83
CA GLU A 77 0.23 13.36 -5.68
C GLU A 77 0.29 11.93 -6.23
N TRP A 78 -0.12 10.95 -5.43
CA TRP A 78 -0.23 9.57 -5.87
C TRP A 78 -1.55 9.36 -6.60
N VAL A 79 -1.52 8.48 -7.61
CA VAL A 79 -2.69 8.03 -8.35
C VAL A 79 -2.78 6.52 -8.21
N ALA A 80 -3.96 6.02 -7.88
CA ALA A 80 -4.27 4.60 -7.87
C ALA A 80 -5.11 4.25 -9.09
N TYR A 81 -4.88 3.08 -9.66
CA TYR A 81 -5.61 2.60 -10.83
C TYR A 81 -5.56 1.08 -10.91
N ASP A 82 -6.55 0.50 -11.57
CA ASP A 82 -6.55 -0.89 -12.00
C ASP A 82 -6.36 -0.96 -13.53
N THR A 83 -5.94 -2.13 -14.03
CA THR A 83 -5.80 -2.33 -15.47
C THR A 83 -6.16 -3.75 -15.88
N ASN A 84 -6.80 -3.88 -17.04
CA ASN A 84 -7.12 -5.19 -17.62
C ASN A 84 -5.90 -5.97 -18.10
N LYS A 85 -4.70 -5.36 -18.10
CA LYS A 85 -3.45 -6.01 -18.55
C LYS A 85 -2.98 -7.12 -17.63
N ASP A 86 -3.32 -7.06 -16.35
CA ASP A 86 -2.83 -8.00 -15.33
C ASP A 86 -3.93 -8.47 -14.37
N SER A 87 -5.16 -8.59 -14.86
CA SER A 87 -6.34 -9.05 -14.12
C SER A 87 -6.88 -8.03 -13.10
N TYR A 88 -6.80 -6.73 -13.41
CA TYR A 88 -7.37 -5.65 -12.61
C TYR A 88 -6.76 -5.50 -11.22
N LYS A 89 -5.46 -5.77 -11.10
CA LYS A 89 -4.71 -5.56 -9.86
C LYS A 89 -4.68 -4.08 -9.49
N LEU A 90 -4.48 -3.79 -8.21
CA LEU A 90 -4.32 -2.41 -7.75
C LEU A 90 -2.88 -1.94 -7.97
N HIS A 91 -2.72 -0.92 -8.79
CA HIS A 91 -1.46 -0.23 -9.00
C HIS A 91 -1.50 1.17 -8.38
N ILE A 92 -0.32 1.68 -8.01
CA ILE A 92 -0.12 3.09 -7.71
C ILE A 92 1.09 3.63 -8.45
N LYS A 93 1.06 4.92 -8.74
CA LYS A 93 2.19 5.69 -9.28
C LYS A 93 2.09 7.15 -8.85
N LYS A 94 3.18 7.90 -8.94
CA LYS A 94 3.13 9.35 -8.81
C LYS A 94 2.43 9.98 -10.01
N ALA A 95 1.85 11.16 -9.82
CA ALA A 95 1.14 11.90 -10.87
C ALA A 95 2.02 12.24 -12.09
N ASP A 96 3.34 12.32 -11.91
CA ASP A 96 4.32 12.47 -12.99
C ASP A 96 4.59 11.17 -13.78
N GLY A 97 3.97 10.05 -13.38
CA GLY A 97 4.10 8.74 -13.99
C GLY A 97 5.26 7.90 -13.44
N THR A 98 6.03 8.40 -12.49
CA THR A 98 7.13 7.65 -11.85
C THR A 98 6.62 6.74 -10.73
N GLU A 99 7.48 5.82 -10.27
CA GLU A 99 7.20 4.92 -9.14
C GLU A 99 5.93 4.06 -9.30
N ASP A 100 5.67 3.64 -10.54
CA ASP A 100 4.64 2.66 -10.90
C ASP A 100 4.95 1.29 -10.26
N LYS A 101 4.02 0.80 -9.45
CA LYS A 101 4.10 -0.52 -8.79
C LYS A 101 2.72 -1.09 -8.51
N VAL A 102 2.66 -2.43 -8.48
CA VAL A 102 1.52 -3.16 -7.91
C VAL A 102 1.51 -2.96 -6.40
N LEU A 103 0.37 -2.54 -5.85
CA LEU A 103 0.13 -2.36 -4.42
C LEU A 103 -0.64 -3.55 -3.81
N VAL A 104 -1.61 -4.10 -4.55
CA VAL A 104 -2.38 -5.29 -4.16
C VAL A 104 -2.49 -6.21 -5.38
N ASP A 105 -2.19 -7.50 -5.16
CA ASP A 105 -2.09 -8.52 -6.23
C ASP A 105 -3.44 -9.15 -6.61
N ASP A 106 -4.50 -8.78 -5.89
CA ASP A 106 -5.89 -9.21 -6.14
C ASP A 106 -6.62 -8.21 -7.06
N PRO A 107 -7.65 -8.65 -7.81
CA PRO A 107 -8.52 -7.76 -8.55
C PRO A 107 -9.24 -6.75 -7.64
N VAL A 108 -9.34 -5.50 -8.07
CA VAL A 108 -10.06 -4.44 -7.35
C VAL A 108 -10.95 -3.63 -8.29
N LEU A 109 -11.87 -2.84 -7.72
CA LEU A 109 -12.71 -1.90 -8.47
C LEU A 109 -12.61 -0.50 -7.86
N ALA A 110 -12.64 0.52 -8.72
CA ALA A 110 -12.70 1.94 -8.37
C ALA A 110 -11.68 2.37 -7.29
N PRO A 111 -10.37 2.14 -7.50
CA PRO A 111 -9.37 2.56 -6.53
C PRO A 111 -9.22 4.08 -6.47
N CYS A 112 -8.99 4.60 -5.26
CA CYS A 112 -8.91 6.04 -4.99
C CYS A 112 -7.90 6.33 -3.89
N VAL A 113 -7.00 7.30 -4.13
CA VAL A 113 -6.05 7.77 -3.11
C VAL A 113 -6.69 8.85 -2.26
N ALA A 114 -6.57 8.72 -0.94
CA ALA A 114 -6.98 9.71 0.06
C ALA A 114 -5.90 9.81 1.15
N GLY A 115 -5.02 10.80 1.02
CA GLY A 115 -3.84 10.95 1.88
C GLY A 115 -2.88 9.76 1.76
N GLU A 116 -2.54 9.13 2.89
CA GLU A 116 -1.66 7.95 2.94
C GLU A 116 -2.37 6.62 2.60
N TRP A 117 -3.68 6.66 2.33
CA TRP A 117 -4.50 5.47 2.10
C TRP A 117 -4.99 5.38 0.65
N VAL A 118 -5.17 4.16 0.19
CA VAL A 118 -5.87 3.83 -1.04
C VAL A 118 -7.12 3.05 -0.67
N TYR A 119 -8.28 3.58 -1.05
CA TYR A 119 -9.59 2.96 -0.89
C TYR A 119 -10.00 2.27 -2.19
N PHE A 120 -10.61 1.10 -2.08
CA PHE A 120 -11.04 0.33 -3.25
C PHE A 120 -12.13 -0.66 -2.86
N LEU A 121 -12.88 -1.14 -3.84
CA LEU A 121 -13.78 -2.27 -3.67
C LEU A 121 -13.00 -3.56 -3.94
N SER A 122 -12.92 -4.45 -2.95
CA SER A 122 -12.31 -5.79 -3.13
C SER A 122 -13.22 -6.73 -3.91
N ASP A 123 -14.52 -6.48 -3.82
CA ASP A 123 -15.60 -7.11 -4.57
C ASP A 123 -16.79 -6.12 -4.58
N LEU A 124 -17.94 -6.52 -5.11
CA LEU A 124 -19.14 -5.66 -5.10
C LEU A 124 -19.82 -5.55 -3.73
N GLY A 125 -19.30 -6.23 -2.69
CA GLY A 125 -19.88 -6.28 -1.34
C GLY A 125 -19.07 -5.54 -0.26
N THR A 126 -17.79 -5.25 -0.51
CA THR A 126 -16.87 -4.75 0.52
C THR A 126 -15.96 -3.64 0.01
N ILE A 127 -15.88 -2.56 0.78
CA ILE A 127 -14.86 -1.51 0.62
C ILE A 127 -13.73 -1.79 1.60
N GLU A 128 -12.50 -1.76 1.09
CA GLU A 128 -11.27 -1.92 1.85
C GLU A 128 -10.35 -0.71 1.66
N LYS A 129 -9.34 -0.61 2.51
CA LYS A 129 -8.24 0.34 2.35
C LYS A 129 -6.90 -0.29 2.65
N VAL A 130 -5.85 0.24 2.03
CA VAL A 130 -4.45 -0.15 2.25
C VAL A 130 -3.57 1.10 2.24
N LYS A 131 -2.48 1.12 3.00
CA LYS A 131 -1.52 2.23 2.94
C LYS A 131 -0.74 2.22 1.62
N LEU A 132 -0.21 3.38 1.21
CA LEU A 132 0.64 3.53 0.01
C LEU A 132 1.92 2.65 0.03
N ASP A 133 2.34 2.19 1.21
CA ASP A 133 3.44 1.24 1.39
C ASP A 133 3.01 -0.24 1.29
N GLY A 134 1.72 -0.51 1.12
CA GLY A 134 1.12 -1.85 1.03
C GLY A 134 0.75 -2.45 2.39
N SER A 135 1.03 -1.75 3.50
CA SER A 135 0.71 -2.24 4.83
C SER A 135 -0.73 -1.93 5.24
N GLN A 136 -1.17 -2.57 6.34
CA GLN A 136 -2.43 -2.27 7.03
C GLN A 136 -3.68 -2.37 6.15
N ARG A 137 -3.68 -3.30 5.18
CA ARG A 137 -4.89 -3.65 4.44
C ARG A 137 -5.99 -4.05 5.42
N THR A 138 -7.13 -3.35 5.38
CA THR A 138 -8.22 -3.56 6.31
C THR A 138 -9.58 -3.24 5.68
N LYS A 139 -10.62 -3.91 6.16
CA LYS A 139 -12.00 -3.65 5.76
C LYS A 139 -12.46 -2.31 6.32
N VAL A 140 -13.14 -1.52 5.49
CA VAL A 140 -13.76 -0.24 5.86
C VAL A 140 -15.23 -0.46 6.21
N CYS A 141 -16.03 -0.86 5.23
CA CYS A 141 -17.46 -1.13 5.41
C CYS A 141 -18.00 -2.05 4.30
N GLY A 142 -19.28 -2.42 4.39
CA GLY A 142 -20.01 -3.03 3.28
C GLY A 142 -20.49 -1.99 2.27
N THR A 143 -20.99 -2.46 1.14
CA THR A 143 -21.60 -1.63 0.08
C THR A 143 -23.13 -1.59 0.17
N ASP A 144 -23.72 -1.97 1.30
CA ASP A 144 -25.19 -2.08 1.49
C ASP A 144 -25.94 -0.77 1.21
N ALA A 145 -25.28 0.38 1.35
CA ALA A 145 -25.86 1.69 1.03
C ALA A 145 -25.89 2.01 -0.47
N ILE A 146 -25.13 1.28 -1.29
CA ILE A 146 -25.03 1.50 -2.74
C ILE A 146 -26.15 0.72 -3.43
N GLU A 147 -27.15 1.44 -3.94
CA GLU A 147 -28.34 0.81 -4.51
C GLU A 147 -28.02 -0.01 -5.76
N ASN A 148 -28.52 -1.24 -5.79
CA ASN A 148 -28.46 -2.17 -6.92
C ASN A 148 -27.04 -2.45 -7.46
N LEU A 149 -25.98 -2.30 -6.65
CA LEU A 149 -24.61 -2.53 -7.11
C LEU A 149 -24.42 -3.93 -7.71
N ASN A 150 -24.15 -3.99 -9.02
CA ASN A 150 -23.99 -5.25 -9.76
C ASN A 150 -23.05 -5.07 -10.97
N GLY A 151 -22.71 -6.17 -11.65
CA GLY A 151 -21.76 -6.18 -12.77
C GLY A 151 -22.18 -5.41 -14.03
N ASN A 152 -23.42 -4.92 -14.10
CA ASN A 152 -23.92 -4.07 -15.19
C ASN A 152 -23.79 -2.57 -14.89
N MET A 153 -23.05 -2.19 -13.84
CA MET A 153 -22.85 -0.79 -13.47
C MET A 153 -21.40 -0.36 -13.71
N SER A 154 -21.22 0.89 -14.12
CA SER A 154 -19.95 1.58 -13.96
C SER A 154 -19.86 2.10 -12.53
N ILE A 155 -18.67 2.01 -11.95
CA ILE A 155 -18.33 2.61 -10.66
C ILE A 155 -16.98 3.31 -10.78
N THR A 156 -16.92 4.57 -10.34
CA THR A 156 -15.69 5.34 -10.22
C THR A 156 -15.59 5.93 -8.82
N ALA A 157 -14.38 6.29 -8.41
CA ALA A 157 -14.12 6.88 -7.11
C ALA A 157 -13.20 8.09 -7.24
N ALA A 158 -13.50 9.15 -6.50
CA ALA A 158 -12.69 10.37 -6.44
C ALA A 158 -12.62 10.90 -5.01
N TYR A 159 -11.45 11.34 -4.57
CA TYR A 159 -11.30 11.96 -3.26
C TYR A 159 -11.54 13.46 -3.38
N GLN A 160 -12.56 13.96 -2.70
CA GLN A 160 -12.95 15.36 -2.74
C GLN A 160 -13.58 15.81 -1.43
N ASN A 161 -13.22 17.01 -0.97
CA ASN A 161 -13.78 17.63 0.24
C ASN A 161 -13.70 16.75 1.51
N GLY A 162 -12.68 15.90 1.63
CA GLY A 162 -12.51 14.98 2.77
C GLY A 162 -13.22 13.64 2.64
N PHE A 163 -13.99 13.42 1.56
CA PHE A 163 -14.74 12.19 1.33
C PHE A 163 -14.22 11.45 0.09
N ILE A 164 -14.41 10.13 0.06
CA ILE A 164 -14.34 9.37 -1.19
C ILE A 164 -15.74 9.39 -1.79
N LEU A 165 -15.88 10.06 -2.93
CA LEU A 165 -17.10 10.06 -3.72
C LEU A 165 -17.08 8.88 -4.68
N TYR A 166 -17.97 7.92 -4.48
CA TYR A 166 -18.30 6.92 -5.47
C TYR A 166 -19.40 7.42 -6.40
N THR A 167 -19.17 7.30 -7.70
CA THR A 167 -20.17 7.59 -8.74
C THR A 167 -20.55 6.30 -9.42
N THR A 168 -21.85 6.01 -9.48
CA THR A 168 -22.35 4.78 -10.10
C THR A 168 -23.38 5.10 -11.19
N GLN A 169 -23.30 4.40 -12.31
CA GLN A 169 -24.29 4.52 -13.38
C GLN A 169 -24.49 3.17 -14.05
N GLN A 170 -25.74 2.83 -14.39
CA GLN A 170 -26.01 1.61 -15.14
C GLN A 170 -25.42 1.70 -16.56
N CYS A 171 -24.67 0.67 -16.95
CA CYS A 171 -24.17 0.50 -18.31
C CYS A 171 -25.32 0.13 -19.25
N HIS A 172 -25.24 0.59 -20.50
CA HIS A 172 -26.17 0.21 -21.55
C HIS A 172 -25.49 -0.66 -22.61
N GLU A 173 -26.29 -1.49 -23.28
CA GLU A 173 -25.85 -2.18 -24.48
C GLU A 173 -25.56 -1.17 -25.61
N VAL A 174 -24.63 -1.51 -26.49
CA VAL A 174 -24.31 -0.68 -27.65
C VAL A 174 -25.57 -0.49 -28.52
N GLY A 175 -25.97 0.77 -28.73
CA GLY A 175 -27.18 1.13 -29.49
C GLY A 175 -28.43 1.34 -28.62
N ASN A 176 -28.37 1.08 -27.33
CA ASN A 176 -29.42 1.47 -26.39
C ASN A 176 -29.20 2.92 -25.93
N ASN A 177 -30.16 3.79 -26.26
CA ASN A 177 -30.11 5.22 -25.94
C ASN A 177 -30.86 5.58 -24.64
N SER A 178 -31.15 4.60 -23.78
CA SER A 178 -31.79 4.84 -22.49
C SER A 178 -30.88 5.68 -21.60
N SER A 179 -31.48 6.67 -20.92
CA SER A 179 -30.80 7.46 -19.91
C SER A 179 -30.99 6.79 -18.56
N TYR A 180 -29.88 6.44 -17.90
CA TYR A 180 -29.88 5.92 -16.55
C TYR A 180 -29.34 6.98 -15.59
N PRO A 181 -29.99 7.17 -14.43
CA PRO A 181 -29.54 8.14 -13.44
C PRO A 181 -28.13 7.82 -12.96
N VAL A 182 -27.40 8.87 -12.64
CA VAL A 182 -26.13 8.77 -11.92
C VAL A 182 -26.45 8.89 -10.44
N HIS A 183 -25.91 7.98 -9.65
CA HIS A 183 -26.00 8.03 -8.18
C HIS A 183 -24.64 8.32 -7.59
N TYR A 184 -24.67 9.04 -6.47
CA TYR A 184 -23.47 9.51 -5.77
C TYR A 184 -23.50 8.99 -4.34
N TYR A 185 -22.36 8.48 -3.87
CA TYR A 185 -22.21 7.98 -2.51
C TYR A 185 -20.93 8.53 -1.91
N GLN A 186 -21.00 9.11 -0.73
CA GLN A 186 -19.84 9.58 0.00
C GLN A 186 -19.46 8.58 1.08
N LEU A 187 -18.22 8.12 1.04
CA LEU A 187 -17.57 7.43 2.14
C LEU A 187 -16.77 8.45 2.95
N ASP A 188 -17.08 8.51 4.24
CA ASP A 188 -16.33 9.26 5.24
C ASP A 188 -15.17 8.41 5.81
N PRO A 189 -13.90 8.78 5.56
CA PRO A 189 -12.73 8.09 6.09
C PRO A 189 -12.65 8.01 7.62
N ASP A 190 -13.23 8.99 8.31
CA ASP A 190 -13.13 9.13 9.78
C ASP A 190 -14.15 8.23 10.47
N THR A 191 -15.34 8.09 9.89
CA THR A 191 -16.41 7.26 10.45
C THR A 191 -16.53 5.88 9.79
N ASN A 192 -15.87 5.66 8.65
CA ASN A 192 -16.02 4.48 7.78
C ASN A 192 -17.49 4.21 7.40
N GLN A 193 -18.27 5.27 7.23
CA GLN A 193 -19.67 5.18 6.82
C GLN A 193 -19.85 5.72 5.40
N ILE A 194 -20.69 5.03 4.64
CA ILE A 194 -21.06 5.42 3.29
C ILE A 194 -22.54 5.85 3.26
N THR A 195 -22.82 6.97 2.58
CA THR A 195 -24.16 7.55 2.47
C THR A 195 -24.45 8.03 1.05
N GLU A 196 -25.67 7.78 0.55
CA GLU A 196 -26.14 8.35 -0.71
C GLU A 196 -26.26 9.88 -0.62
N VAL A 197 -25.87 10.57 -1.69
CA VAL A 197 -26.00 12.01 -1.86
C VAL A 197 -26.88 12.28 -3.08
N LYS A 198 -27.99 13.01 -2.90
CA LYS A 198 -29.01 13.20 -3.94
C LYS A 198 -28.80 14.44 -4.81
N ASP A 199 -27.95 15.37 -4.37
CA ASP A 199 -27.73 16.66 -5.03
C ASP A 199 -26.22 16.91 -5.18
N GLN A 200 -25.73 16.83 -6.43
CA GLN A 200 -24.38 17.24 -6.85
C GLN A 200 -24.49 18.26 -7.98
#